data_AF-A0A1F6AHZ8-F1
#
_entry.id   AF-A0A1F6AHZ8-F1
#
_cell.length_a   1.000
_cell.length_b   1.000
_cell.length_c   1.000
_cell.angle_alpha   90.00
_cell.angle_beta   90.00
_cell.angle_gamma   90.00
#
_symmetry.space_group_name_H-M   'P 1'
#
loop_
_entity.id
_entity.type
_entity.pdbx_description
1 polymer ?
#
loop_
_entity_poly.entity_id
_entity_poly.type
_entity_poly.pdbx_seq_one_letter_code
_entity_poly.pdbx_strand_id
1 'polypeptide(L)'
;MIEPFTDIYFQRSKYILEKEGLNPFVRAQVFLRKRPGKIFGVREALTIIETSIDLKIFALSDGDKYRSMETVLLLEGRAQDIIPLETVLLGIISAATTKANDHCDISLRDITRRTRNLVNILSGRPLYYFGARHWHYRNDAEISKAVFRGGAAAASTQVGAAVARQKPVGTIPHSLECVFAWKFGPDQAVVSSTRAFDKWIDKRIPRVALVDFRNKEIDDSLACAEAIKNLWGVRVDTAGENIMQGTKFSRGVSVSGITALRKELNKAGFSQIKIVLSSGFGNKQKLEAFVHAEKKLKMKLFDAVGVGELFSVRAATMDIVGVGANLNSLKPIAKVGREYKPNERLKKMR
;
A
#
# COMPACT_ATOMS: atom_id res chain seq x y z
N MET A 1 -20.55 -6.56 -6.38
CA MET A 1 -20.08 -6.22 -5.02
C MET A 1 -18.62 -6.67 -4.84
N ILE A 2 -17.67 -5.73 -4.83
CA ILE A 2 -16.22 -6.00 -4.73
C ILE A 2 -15.66 -5.93 -3.29
N GLU A 3 -16.49 -5.48 -2.35
CA GLU A 3 -16.09 -5.15 -0.98
C GLU A 3 -15.34 -6.28 -0.26
N PRO A 4 -15.77 -7.56 -0.28
CA PRO A 4 -15.06 -8.63 0.41
C PRO A 4 -13.63 -8.88 -0.08
N PHE A 5 -13.32 -8.48 -1.31
CA PHE A 5 -12.02 -8.61 -1.97
C PHE A 5 -11.16 -7.35 -1.84
N THR A 6 -11.72 -6.29 -1.25
CA THR A 6 -11.01 -5.02 -1.05
C THR A 6 -10.20 -5.10 0.25
N ASP A 7 -9.00 -4.55 0.23
CA ASP A 7 -8.18 -4.44 1.43
C ASP A 7 -8.94 -3.68 2.53
N ILE A 8 -9.00 -4.23 3.74
CA ILE A 8 -9.83 -3.70 4.84
C ILE A 8 -9.50 -2.24 5.19
N TYR A 9 -8.27 -1.81 4.95
CA TYR A 9 -7.85 -0.44 5.21
C TYR A 9 -8.49 0.59 4.27
N PHE A 10 -8.94 0.20 3.07
CA PHE A 10 -9.72 1.10 2.20
C PHE A 10 -11.16 1.25 2.65
N GLN A 11 -11.79 0.16 3.13
CA GLN A 11 -13.11 0.24 3.74
C GLN A 11 -13.08 1.13 4.99
N ARG A 12 -12.06 0.95 5.85
CA ARG A 12 -11.83 1.82 7.02
C ARG A 12 -11.57 3.26 6.62
N SER A 13 -10.82 3.50 5.54
CA SER A 13 -10.56 4.85 5.04
C SER A 13 -11.83 5.53 4.55
N LYS A 14 -12.67 4.83 3.78
CA LYS A 14 -13.99 5.32 3.35
C LYS A 14 -14.84 5.70 4.56
N TYR A 15 -14.94 4.79 5.54
CA TYR A 15 -15.68 5.04 6.79
C TYR A 15 -15.14 6.25 7.58
N ILE A 16 -13.82 6.39 7.72
CA ILE A 16 -13.21 7.57 8.37
C ILE A 16 -13.58 8.85 7.62
N LEU A 17 -13.47 8.84 6.30
CA LEU A 17 -13.80 10.00 5.46
C LEU A 17 -15.29 10.38 5.56
N GLU A 18 -16.19 9.40 5.61
CA GLU A 18 -17.63 9.64 5.86
C GLU A 18 -17.85 10.30 7.22
N LYS A 19 -17.23 9.78 8.29
CA LYS A 19 -17.37 10.33 9.65
C LYS A 19 -16.74 11.70 9.84
N GLU A 20 -15.72 12.02 9.06
CA GLU A 20 -15.08 13.35 9.04
C GLU A 20 -15.77 14.32 8.06
N GLY A 21 -16.80 13.89 7.32
CA GLY A 21 -17.50 14.72 6.34
C GLY A 21 -16.60 15.13 5.16
N LEU A 22 -15.62 14.31 4.81
CA LEU A 22 -14.64 14.57 3.76
C LEU A 22 -14.91 13.70 2.54
N ASN A 23 -15.27 14.32 1.42
CA ASN A 23 -15.36 13.63 0.13
C ASN A 23 -14.90 14.52 -1.03
N PRO A 24 -13.63 14.98 -1.03
CA PRO A 24 -13.11 15.82 -2.11
C PRO A 24 -13.06 15.06 -3.43
N PHE A 25 -12.88 15.80 -4.52
CA PHE A 25 -12.52 15.21 -5.80
C PHE A 25 -11.02 14.89 -5.81
N VAL A 26 -10.67 13.77 -6.41
CA VAL A 26 -9.29 13.29 -6.54
C VAL A 26 -8.99 12.91 -7.98
N ARG A 27 -7.73 13.05 -8.36
CA ARG A 27 -7.14 12.41 -9.55
C ARG A 27 -6.25 11.29 -9.07
N ALA A 28 -6.56 10.06 -9.45
CA ALA A 28 -5.76 8.88 -9.16
C ALA A 28 -5.16 8.33 -10.47
N GLN A 29 -3.87 8.05 -10.46
CA GLN A 29 -3.17 7.46 -11.60
C GLN A 29 -2.79 6.02 -11.29
N VAL A 30 -2.89 5.14 -12.28
CA VAL A 30 -2.44 3.76 -12.23
C VAL A 30 -1.24 3.60 -13.16
N PHE A 31 -0.21 2.91 -12.69
CA PHE A 31 1.01 2.63 -13.45
C PHE A 31 1.62 1.29 -13.02
N LEU A 32 2.52 0.75 -13.85
CA LEU A 32 3.31 -0.43 -13.50
C LEU A 32 4.74 -0.01 -13.22
N ARG A 33 5.29 -0.42 -12.07
CA ARG A 33 6.58 0.08 -11.58
C ARG A 33 7.78 -0.39 -12.39
N LYS A 34 7.72 -1.61 -12.93
CA LYS A 34 8.85 -2.31 -13.54
C LYS A 34 8.40 -3.06 -14.78
N ARG A 35 9.40 -3.51 -15.57
CA ARG A 35 9.26 -4.37 -16.74
C ARG A 35 8.32 -3.72 -17.77
N PRO A 36 8.81 -2.94 -18.73
CA PRO A 36 7.97 -2.45 -19.83
C PRO A 36 7.36 -3.63 -20.60
N GLY A 37 6.21 -3.41 -21.25
CA GLY A 37 5.45 -4.46 -21.90
C GLY A 37 4.20 -3.92 -22.57
N LYS A 38 3.20 -4.78 -22.79
CA LYS A 38 1.85 -4.39 -23.23
C LYS A 38 0.87 -4.46 -22.07
N ILE A 39 -0.04 -3.49 -21.95
CA ILE A 39 -1.05 -3.48 -20.88
C ILE A 39 -2.22 -4.40 -21.24
N PHE A 40 -2.77 -5.13 -20.27
CA PHE A 40 -3.97 -5.95 -20.45
C PHE A 40 -4.85 -5.92 -19.20
N GLY A 41 -6.13 -6.25 -19.37
CA GLY A 41 -7.11 -6.30 -18.28
C GLY A 41 -7.74 -4.95 -17.96
N VAL A 42 -7.45 -3.89 -18.72
CA VAL A 42 -8.06 -2.57 -18.52
C VAL A 42 -9.55 -2.67 -18.75
N ARG A 43 -10.00 -3.30 -19.84
CA ARG A 43 -11.43 -3.44 -20.13
C ARG A 43 -12.18 -4.18 -19.02
N GLU A 44 -11.65 -5.29 -18.52
CA GLU A 44 -12.24 -6.02 -17.39
C GLU A 44 -12.20 -5.18 -16.10
N ALA A 45 -11.11 -4.46 -15.85
CA ALA A 45 -10.99 -3.62 -14.66
C ALA A 45 -11.95 -2.42 -14.65
N LEU A 46 -12.46 -1.99 -15.81
CA LEU A 46 -13.49 -0.96 -15.89
C LEU A 46 -14.91 -1.52 -15.68
N THR A 47 -15.15 -2.82 -15.90
CA THR A 47 -16.50 -3.39 -15.75
C THR A 47 -16.91 -3.56 -14.29
N ILE A 48 -15.96 -3.53 -13.35
CA ILE A 48 -16.26 -3.55 -11.90
C ILE A 48 -16.72 -2.19 -11.36
N ILE A 49 -16.56 -1.12 -12.13
CA ILE A 49 -16.96 0.23 -11.73
C ILE A 49 -18.45 0.36 -11.99
N GLU A 50 -19.23 0.52 -10.92
CA GLU A 50 -20.68 0.65 -11.03
C GLU A 50 -21.08 1.86 -11.87
N THR A 51 -22.14 1.71 -12.66
CA THR A 51 -22.65 2.79 -13.52
C THR A 51 -23.15 3.99 -12.74
N SER A 52 -23.57 3.80 -11.48
CA SER A 52 -23.96 4.85 -10.54
C SER A 52 -22.80 5.75 -10.10
N ILE A 53 -21.56 5.30 -10.21
CA ILE A 53 -20.38 6.06 -9.78
C ILE A 53 -19.94 7.01 -10.91
N ASP A 54 -20.04 8.31 -10.68
CA ASP A 54 -19.62 9.34 -11.64
C ASP A 54 -18.09 9.54 -11.62
N LEU A 55 -17.39 8.83 -12.52
CA LEU A 55 -15.94 8.95 -12.72
C LEU A 55 -15.63 9.36 -14.17
N LYS A 56 -14.68 10.29 -14.33
CA LYS A 56 -13.97 10.47 -15.60
C LYS A 56 -12.83 9.46 -15.67
N ILE A 57 -12.77 8.73 -16.78
CA ILE A 57 -11.82 7.61 -16.93
C ILE A 57 -11.03 7.80 -18.21
N PHE A 58 -9.71 7.79 -18.11
CA PHE A 58 -8.80 7.81 -19.25
C PHE A 58 -7.83 6.63 -19.16
N ALA A 59 -7.66 5.85 -20.22
CA ALA A 59 -6.79 4.68 -20.17
C ALA A 59 -6.08 4.40 -21.49
N LEU A 60 -4.98 3.66 -21.41
CA LEU A 60 -4.47 2.91 -22.55
C LEU A 60 -5.44 1.76 -22.88
N SER A 61 -5.45 1.33 -24.13
CA SER A 61 -6.22 0.16 -24.56
C SER A 61 -5.43 -1.12 -24.29
N ASP A 62 -6.14 -2.23 -24.04
CA ASP A 62 -5.50 -3.54 -23.95
C ASP A 62 -4.67 -3.82 -25.23
N GLY A 63 -3.42 -4.25 -25.05
CA GLY A 63 -2.42 -4.43 -26.12
C GLY A 63 -1.48 -3.25 -26.34
N ASP A 64 -1.77 -2.06 -25.81
CA ASP A 64 -0.90 -0.90 -25.92
C ASP A 64 0.40 -1.10 -25.14
N LYS A 65 1.53 -0.62 -25.71
CA LYS A 65 2.82 -0.65 -25.01
C LYS A 65 2.83 0.35 -23.84
N TYR A 66 3.43 -0.03 -22.72
CA TYR A 66 3.72 0.84 -21.58
C TYR A 66 5.21 0.79 -21.20
N ARG A 67 5.72 1.91 -20.68
CA ARG A 67 7.04 2.04 -20.03
C ARG A 67 6.90 1.95 -18.52
N SER A 68 7.97 1.55 -17.83
CA SER A 68 8.00 1.58 -16.36
C SER A 68 7.62 2.97 -15.85
N MET A 69 6.69 3.02 -14.90
CA MET A 69 6.18 4.25 -14.30
C MET A 69 5.39 5.18 -15.25
N GLU A 70 5.03 4.71 -16.45
CA GLU A 70 4.07 5.42 -17.31
C GLU A 70 2.65 5.24 -16.76
N THR A 71 1.88 6.32 -16.68
CA THR A 71 0.46 6.26 -16.33
C THR A 71 -0.29 5.51 -17.42
N VAL A 72 -0.97 4.41 -17.06
CA VAL A 72 -1.75 3.57 -17.98
C VAL A 72 -3.25 3.76 -17.82
N LEU A 73 -3.70 4.30 -16.69
CA LEU A 73 -5.09 4.59 -16.38
C LEU A 73 -5.15 5.79 -15.42
N LEU A 74 -6.10 6.68 -15.63
CA LEU A 74 -6.40 7.86 -14.83
C LEU A 74 -7.88 7.82 -14.45
N LEU A 75 -8.16 7.96 -13.17
CA LEU A 75 -9.50 8.06 -12.60
C LEU A 75 -9.65 9.43 -11.95
N GLU A 76 -10.71 10.14 -12.28
CA GLU A 76 -11.08 11.40 -11.62
C GLU A 76 -12.51 11.37 -11.12
N GLY A 77 -12.70 11.69 -9.84
CA GLY A 77 -14.00 11.60 -9.19
C GLY A 77 -13.90 11.78 -7.69
N ARG A 78 -14.94 11.43 -6.95
CA ARG A 78 -14.96 11.55 -5.49
C ARG A 78 -14.01 10.54 -4.83
N ALA A 79 -13.33 10.98 -3.77
CA ALA A 79 -12.36 10.16 -3.04
C ALA A 79 -12.97 8.85 -2.53
N GLN A 80 -14.18 8.92 -1.95
CA GLN A 80 -14.86 7.76 -1.36
C GLN A 80 -15.30 6.71 -2.40
N ASP A 81 -15.37 7.11 -3.67
CA ASP A 81 -15.73 6.22 -4.77
C ASP A 81 -14.51 5.54 -5.40
N ILE A 82 -13.37 6.25 -5.49
CA ILE A 82 -12.14 5.72 -6.10
C ILE A 82 -11.37 4.83 -5.13
N ILE A 83 -11.25 5.22 -3.85
CA ILE A 83 -10.40 4.54 -2.87
C ILE A 83 -10.72 3.04 -2.72
N PRO A 84 -11.99 2.61 -2.61
CA PRO A 84 -12.33 1.19 -2.48
C PRO A 84 -12.06 0.34 -3.73
N LEU A 85 -11.93 0.95 -4.91
CA LEU A 85 -11.71 0.21 -6.16
C LEU A 85 -10.30 -0.40 -6.26
N GLU A 86 -9.35 0.15 -5.50
CA GLU A 86 -7.91 -0.05 -5.71
C GLU A 86 -7.51 -1.53 -5.77
N THR A 87 -7.85 -2.33 -4.77
CA THR A 87 -7.39 -3.72 -4.66
C THR A 87 -7.83 -4.54 -5.87
N VAL A 88 -9.10 -4.45 -6.25
CA VAL A 88 -9.69 -5.28 -7.31
C VAL A 88 -9.25 -4.80 -8.68
N LEU A 89 -9.28 -3.49 -8.91
CA LEU A 89 -8.86 -2.87 -10.17
C LEU A 89 -7.40 -3.20 -10.47
N LEU A 90 -6.51 -3.01 -9.50
CA LEU A 90 -5.08 -3.30 -9.66
C LEU A 90 -4.83 -4.80 -9.84
N GLY A 91 -5.59 -5.65 -9.14
CA GLY A 91 -5.47 -7.10 -9.23
C GLY A 91 -5.76 -7.64 -10.64
N ILE A 92 -6.83 -7.14 -11.26
CA ILE A 92 -7.21 -7.51 -12.64
C ILE A 92 -6.11 -7.10 -13.63
N ILE A 93 -5.69 -5.83 -13.60
CA ILE A 93 -4.66 -5.31 -14.50
C ILE A 93 -3.34 -6.06 -14.31
N SER A 94 -2.91 -6.25 -13.06
CA SER A 94 -1.65 -6.93 -12.73
C SER A 94 -1.65 -8.37 -13.24
N ALA A 95 -2.74 -9.11 -13.01
CA ALA A 95 -2.84 -10.51 -13.42
C ALA A 95 -2.87 -10.67 -14.94
N ALA A 96 -3.74 -9.94 -15.62
CA ALA A 96 -3.86 -10.01 -17.07
C ALA A 96 -2.56 -9.57 -17.77
N THR A 97 -1.97 -8.45 -17.32
CA THR A 97 -0.71 -7.93 -17.87
C THR A 97 0.45 -8.90 -17.62
N THR A 98 0.53 -9.51 -16.43
CA THR A 98 1.56 -10.51 -16.13
C THR A 98 1.41 -11.74 -17.02
N LYS A 99 0.21 -12.33 -17.09
CA LYS A 99 -0.06 -13.54 -17.88
C LYS A 99 0.27 -13.34 -19.37
N ALA A 100 -0.13 -12.21 -19.94
CA ALA A 100 0.05 -11.93 -21.35
C ALA A 100 1.50 -11.62 -21.75
N ASN A 101 2.30 -10.99 -20.86
CA ASN A 101 3.69 -10.63 -21.18
C ASN A 101 4.72 -11.67 -20.70
N ASP A 102 4.48 -12.31 -19.57
CA ASP A 102 5.45 -13.22 -18.94
C ASP A 102 5.09 -14.71 -19.20
N HIS A 103 3.96 -14.97 -19.87
CA HIS A 103 3.45 -16.33 -20.19
C HIS A 103 3.43 -17.27 -18.97
N CYS A 104 3.13 -16.69 -17.80
CA CYS A 104 3.22 -17.35 -16.52
C CYS A 104 1.92 -17.15 -15.74
N ASP A 105 1.41 -18.23 -15.17
CA ASP A 105 0.27 -18.20 -14.25
C ASP A 105 0.74 -18.39 -12.79
N ILE A 106 -0.14 -18.10 -11.85
CA ILE A 106 0.17 -18.20 -10.42
C ILE A 106 0.53 -19.64 -10.02
N SER A 107 1.55 -19.78 -9.18
CA SER A 107 1.95 -21.06 -8.60
C SER A 107 1.72 -21.05 -7.09
N LEU A 108 0.63 -21.69 -6.64
CA LEU A 108 0.29 -21.79 -5.21
C LEU A 108 1.39 -22.50 -4.41
N ARG A 109 2.08 -23.46 -5.03
CA ARG A 109 3.24 -24.14 -4.45
C ARG A 109 4.40 -23.17 -4.22
N ASP A 110 4.71 -22.32 -5.20
CA ASP A 110 5.79 -21.34 -5.05
C ASP A 110 5.45 -20.26 -4.03
N ILE A 111 4.20 -19.80 -4.00
CA ILE A 111 3.69 -18.85 -2.99
C ILE A 111 3.85 -19.46 -1.59
N THR A 112 3.43 -20.70 -1.39
CA THR A 112 3.59 -21.41 -0.10
C THR A 112 5.07 -21.50 0.29
N ARG A 113 5.93 -21.96 -0.64
CA ARG A 113 7.38 -22.12 -0.39
C ARG A 113 8.06 -20.79 -0.07
N ARG A 114 7.78 -19.75 -0.86
CA ARG A 114 8.38 -18.42 -0.66
C ARG A 114 7.93 -17.81 0.66
N THR A 115 6.65 -17.91 0.99
CA THR A 115 6.12 -17.44 2.28
C THR A 115 6.82 -18.15 3.45
N ARG A 116 6.94 -19.48 3.40
CA ARG A 116 7.64 -20.25 4.42
C ARG A 116 9.10 -19.84 4.60
N ASN A 117 9.80 -19.61 3.49
CA ASN A 117 11.18 -19.13 3.55
C ASN A 117 11.30 -17.78 4.26
N LEU A 118 10.39 -16.85 3.99
CA LEU A 118 10.35 -15.54 4.66
C LEU A 118 9.99 -15.67 6.14
N VAL A 119 8.97 -16.47 6.48
CA VAL A 119 8.55 -16.74 7.86
C VAL A 119 9.66 -17.35 8.70
N ASN A 120 10.43 -18.29 8.14
CA ASN A 120 11.58 -18.88 8.82
C ASN A 120 12.65 -17.84 9.17
N ILE A 121 12.90 -16.87 8.29
CA ILE A 121 13.85 -15.78 8.54
C ILE A 121 13.32 -14.84 9.62
N LEU A 122 12.01 -14.58 9.63
CA LEU A 122 11.36 -13.70 10.60
C LEU A 122 11.42 -14.19 12.05
N SER A 123 11.76 -15.47 12.27
CA SER A 123 12.04 -16.03 13.60
C SER A 123 10.93 -15.69 14.62
N GLY A 124 9.67 -15.96 14.26
CA GLY A 124 8.49 -15.71 15.09
C GLY A 124 7.83 -14.34 14.93
N ARG A 125 8.41 -13.42 14.15
CA ARG A 125 7.75 -12.16 13.80
C ARG A 125 6.66 -12.38 12.73
N PRO A 126 5.51 -11.72 12.84
CA PRO A 126 4.42 -11.92 11.90
C PRO A 126 4.76 -11.37 10.50
N LEU A 127 4.38 -12.17 9.50
CA LEU A 127 4.26 -11.75 8.11
C LEU A 127 2.79 -11.47 7.81
N TYR A 128 2.46 -10.25 7.40
CA TYR A 128 1.13 -9.86 6.95
C TYR A 128 1.06 -9.85 5.42
N TYR A 129 0.06 -10.49 4.86
CA TYR A 129 -0.14 -10.56 3.42
C TYR A 129 -0.98 -9.39 2.89
N PHE A 130 -0.35 -8.54 2.08
CA PHE A 130 -0.91 -7.34 1.46
C PHE A 130 -0.91 -7.43 -0.08
N GLY A 131 -0.92 -8.66 -0.60
CA GLY A 131 -0.71 -8.93 -2.03
C GLY A 131 -1.97 -9.15 -2.86
N ALA A 132 -3.17 -8.99 -2.29
CA ALA A 132 -4.42 -9.21 -3.02
C ALA A 132 -4.52 -8.36 -4.30
N ARG A 133 -4.01 -7.13 -4.24
CA ARG A 133 -3.90 -6.17 -5.37
C ARG A 133 -2.99 -6.59 -6.52
N HIS A 134 -2.26 -7.70 -6.40
CA HIS A 134 -1.31 -8.16 -7.44
C HIS A 134 -1.86 -9.32 -8.28
N TRP A 135 -3.02 -9.86 -7.92
CA TRP A 135 -3.60 -11.03 -8.58
C TRP A 135 -5.07 -10.79 -8.88
N HIS A 136 -5.63 -11.58 -9.78
CA HIS A 136 -7.04 -11.49 -10.07
C HIS A 136 -7.83 -11.81 -8.79
N TYR A 137 -8.71 -10.90 -8.35
CA TYR A 137 -9.39 -10.95 -7.05
C TYR A 137 -10.15 -12.27 -6.80
N ARG A 138 -10.68 -12.91 -7.85
CA ARG A 138 -11.32 -14.24 -7.78
C ARG A 138 -10.41 -15.34 -7.22
N ASN A 139 -9.09 -15.17 -7.29
CA ASN A 139 -8.10 -16.12 -6.79
C ASN A 139 -7.66 -15.83 -5.34
N ASP A 140 -8.13 -14.74 -4.73
CA ASP A 140 -7.65 -14.26 -3.43
C ASP A 140 -7.79 -15.31 -2.32
N ALA A 141 -8.91 -16.06 -2.31
CA ALA A 141 -9.13 -17.14 -1.35
C ALA A 141 -8.04 -18.23 -1.44
N GLU A 142 -7.78 -18.77 -2.64
CA GLU A 142 -6.81 -19.85 -2.83
C GLU A 142 -5.36 -19.39 -2.65
N ILE A 143 -5.05 -18.16 -3.07
CA ILE A 143 -3.74 -17.55 -2.82
C ILE A 143 -3.55 -17.36 -1.32
N SER A 144 -4.54 -16.80 -0.61
CA SER A 144 -4.48 -16.62 0.83
C SER A 144 -4.32 -17.96 1.56
N LYS A 145 -5.01 -19.03 1.15
CA LYS A 145 -4.78 -20.39 1.68
C LYS A 145 -3.33 -20.84 1.54
N ALA A 146 -2.72 -20.62 0.36
CA ALA A 146 -1.32 -20.96 0.12
C ALA A 146 -0.36 -20.12 1.00
N VAL A 147 -0.68 -18.83 1.19
CA VAL A 147 0.07 -17.91 2.04
C VAL A 147 -0.02 -18.34 3.53
N PHE A 148 -1.20 -18.69 4.04
CA PHE A 148 -1.37 -19.23 5.39
C PHE A 148 -0.67 -20.57 5.59
N ARG A 149 -0.71 -21.47 4.60
CA ARG A 149 0.06 -22.73 4.61
C ARG A 149 1.58 -22.50 4.67
N GLY A 150 2.02 -21.35 4.17
CA GLY A 150 3.39 -20.87 4.29
C GLY A 150 3.72 -20.25 5.65
N GLY A 151 2.75 -20.04 6.54
CA GLY A 151 2.95 -19.51 7.88
C GLY A 151 2.73 -18.00 8.03
N ALA A 152 2.09 -17.33 7.05
CA ALA A 152 1.69 -15.94 7.23
C ALA A 152 0.71 -15.79 8.40
N ALA A 153 0.80 -14.65 9.10
CA ALA A 153 0.04 -14.40 10.31
C ALA A 153 -1.38 -13.86 10.04
N ALA A 154 -1.56 -13.09 8.96
CA ALA A 154 -2.85 -12.54 8.56
C ALA A 154 -2.87 -12.08 7.08
N ALA A 155 -4.06 -11.86 6.55
CA ALA A 155 -4.32 -11.29 5.23
C ALA A 155 -5.13 -9.98 5.35
N SER A 156 -5.15 -9.19 4.29
CA SER A 156 -5.73 -7.82 4.29
C SER A 156 -7.18 -7.74 3.83
N THR A 157 -7.63 -8.68 3.02
CA THR A 157 -9.01 -8.76 2.52
C THR A 157 -9.86 -9.63 3.42
N GLN A 158 -11.18 -9.39 3.41
CA GLN A 158 -12.12 -10.21 4.19
C GLN A 158 -12.11 -11.66 3.67
N VAL A 159 -12.17 -11.84 2.35
CA VAL A 159 -12.12 -13.17 1.69
C VAL A 159 -10.84 -13.89 2.05
N GLY A 160 -9.68 -13.22 1.93
CA GLY A 160 -8.39 -13.80 2.25
C GLY A 160 -8.30 -14.23 3.71
N ALA A 161 -8.67 -13.36 4.66
CA ALA A 161 -8.59 -13.69 6.08
C ALA A 161 -9.57 -14.79 6.52
N ALA A 162 -10.75 -14.87 5.90
CA ALA A 162 -11.78 -15.85 6.22
C ALA A 162 -11.33 -17.30 6.00
N VAL A 163 -10.44 -17.57 5.03
CA VAL A 163 -9.96 -18.94 4.75
C VAL A 163 -9.17 -19.56 5.91
N ALA A 164 -8.64 -18.71 6.80
CA ALA A 164 -7.95 -19.11 8.03
C ALA A 164 -8.77 -18.80 9.30
N ARG A 165 -10.06 -18.44 9.15
CA ARG A 165 -10.95 -18.00 10.26
C ARG A 165 -10.37 -16.83 11.05
N GLN A 166 -9.64 -15.95 10.37
CA GLN A 166 -9.04 -14.75 10.95
C GLN A 166 -9.80 -13.49 10.53
N LYS A 167 -9.55 -12.40 11.26
CA LYS A 167 -10.00 -11.06 10.87
C LYS A 167 -8.96 -10.42 9.94
N PRO A 168 -9.40 -9.64 8.93
CA PRO A 168 -8.47 -8.94 8.05
C PRO A 168 -7.70 -7.85 8.80
N VAL A 169 -6.43 -7.68 8.42
CA VAL A 169 -5.52 -6.67 8.99
C VAL A 169 -5.15 -5.60 7.98
N GLY A 170 -4.96 -4.38 8.46
CA GLY A 170 -4.70 -3.22 7.62
C GLY A 170 -4.45 -1.99 8.47
N THR A 171 -3.61 -1.09 7.98
CA THR A 171 -3.23 0.16 8.65
C THR A 171 -3.87 1.35 7.92
N ILE A 172 -3.25 2.52 7.91
CA ILE A 172 -3.63 3.66 7.07
C ILE A 172 -3.04 3.47 5.65
N PRO A 173 -3.75 3.81 4.56
CA PRO A 173 -3.18 3.96 3.21
C PRO A 173 -2.85 5.43 2.88
N HIS A 174 -1.91 5.65 1.94
CA HIS A 174 -1.57 7.00 1.47
C HIS A 174 -2.74 7.75 0.81
N SER A 175 -3.75 7.03 0.31
CA SER A 175 -4.96 7.67 -0.22
C SER A 175 -5.76 8.43 0.84
N LEU A 176 -5.81 7.93 2.08
CA LEU A 176 -6.37 8.65 3.22
C LEU A 176 -5.53 9.90 3.52
N GLU A 177 -4.21 9.74 3.58
CA GLU A 177 -3.27 10.84 3.83
C GLU A 177 -3.36 11.95 2.78
N CYS A 178 -3.60 11.63 1.50
CA CYS A 178 -3.80 12.64 0.46
C CYS A 178 -5.02 13.53 0.76
N VAL A 179 -6.13 12.94 1.24
CA VAL A 179 -7.33 13.70 1.61
C VAL A 179 -7.07 14.57 2.85
N PHE A 180 -6.36 14.03 3.83
CA PHE A 180 -5.99 14.79 5.03
C PHE A 180 -4.95 15.88 4.74
N ALA A 181 -4.02 15.64 3.82
CA ALA A 181 -3.06 16.62 3.32
C ALA A 181 -3.78 17.79 2.64
N TRP A 182 -4.82 17.52 1.86
CA TRP A 182 -5.66 18.55 1.25
C TRP A 182 -6.40 19.38 2.29
N LYS A 183 -6.94 18.74 3.34
CA LYS A 183 -7.76 19.40 4.36
C LYS A 183 -6.93 20.19 5.39
N PHE A 184 -5.82 19.63 5.85
CA PHE A 184 -5.04 20.14 7.00
C PHE A 184 -3.63 20.60 6.62
N GLY A 185 -3.24 20.43 5.37
CA GLY A 185 -1.89 20.70 4.88
C GLY A 185 -0.99 19.45 4.89
N PRO A 186 0.00 19.38 3.99
CA PRO A 186 0.80 18.18 3.77
C PRO A 186 1.65 17.77 4.97
N ASP A 187 2.14 18.72 5.79
CA ASP A 187 2.90 18.41 7.02
C ASP A 187 2.04 17.82 8.14
N GLN A 188 0.71 17.92 8.06
CA GLN A 188 -0.21 17.34 9.05
C GLN A 188 -0.82 16.03 8.58
N ALA A 189 -0.58 15.59 7.34
CA ALA A 189 -1.26 14.47 6.72
C ALA A 189 -1.18 13.17 7.54
N VAL A 190 0.02 12.82 8.02
CA VAL A 190 0.26 11.59 8.79
C VAL A 190 -0.39 11.66 10.18
N VAL A 191 -0.13 12.73 10.95
CA VAL A 191 -0.69 12.88 12.30
C VAL A 191 -2.21 13.00 12.27
N SER A 192 -2.77 13.79 11.36
CA SER A 192 -4.22 14.01 11.28
C SER A 192 -4.98 12.78 10.81
N SER A 193 -4.48 12.05 9.81
CA SER A 193 -5.07 10.76 9.41
C SER A 193 -4.96 9.71 10.52
N THR A 194 -3.86 9.69 11.28
CA THR A 194 -3.69 8.80 12.44
C THR A 194 -4.64 9.15 13.59
N ARG A 195 -4.86 10.45 13.86
CA ARG A 195 -5.87 10.91 14.84
C ARG A 195 -7.28 10.49 14.43
N ALA A 196 -7.63 10.65 13.15
CA ALA A 196 -8.93 10.22 12.65
C ALA A 196 -9.10 8.69 12.73
N PHE A 197 -8.05 7.93 12.44
CA PHE A 197 -8.05 6.48 12.64
C PHE A 197 -8.25 6.12 14.12
N ASP A 198 -7.53 6.77 15.03
CA ASP A 198 -7.69 6.52 16.46
C ASP A 198 -9.11 6.85 16.96
N LYS A 199 -9.70 7.94 16.46
CA LYS A 199 -11.04 8.40 16.83
C LYS A 199 -12.14 7.44 16.39
N TRP A 200 -12.10 6.95 15.14
CA TRP A 200 -13.24 6.27 14.52
C TRP A 200 -13.13 4.75 14.45
N ILE A 201 -11.92 4.20 14.42
CA ILE A 201 -11.73 2.75 14.29
C ILE A 201 -11.78 2.08 15.67
N ASP A 202 -12.37 0.89 15.74
CA ASP A 202 -12.46 0.09 16.95
C ASP A 202 -11.12 0.01 17.71
N LYS A 203 -11.12 0.29 19.02
CA LYS A 203 -9.93 0.37 19.89
C LYS A 203 -9.15 -0.95 19.98
N ARG A 204 -9.76 -2.09 19.63
CA ARG A 204 -9.11 -3.42 19.54
C ARG A 204 -8.16 -3.53 18.34
N ILE A 205 -8.29 -2.68 17.33
CA ILE A 205 -7.39 -2.66 16.17
C ILE A 205 -6.15 -1.84 16.52
N PRO A 206 -4.92 -2.38 16.36
CA PRO A 206 -3.70 -1.62 16.65
C PRO A 206 -3.61 -0.31 15.85
N ARG A 207 -3.21 0.78 16.52
CA ARG A 207 -2.95 2.07 15.86
C ARG A 207 -1.55 2.03 15.25
N VAL A 208 -1.49 1.95 13.92
CA VAL A 208 -0.23 1.93 13.17
C VAL A 208 -0.22 3.10 12.19
N ALA A 209 0.59 4.12 12.48
CA ALA A 209 0.76 5.29 11.60
C ALA A 209 1.57 4.92 10.36
N LEU A 210 1.25 5.48 9.19
CA LEU A 210 2.05 5.31 7.97
C LEU A 210 2.93 6.55 7.80
N VAL A 211 4.25 6.42 7.99
CA VAL A 211 5.08 7.59 8.30
C VAL A 211 5.91 8.12 7.13
N ASP A 212 5.72 7.56 5.94
CA ASP A 212 6.55 7.90 4.78
C ASP A 212 5.83 8.80 3.74
N PHE A 213 4.69 9.43 4.06
CA PHE A 213 3.96 10.28 3.12
C PHE A 213 4.84 11.36 2.48
N ARG A 214 5.59 12.10 3.32
CA ARG A 214 6.56 13.14 2.91
C ARG A 214 8.02 12.69 2.95
N ASN A 215 8.28 11.38 3.12
CA ASN A 215 9.63 10.87 3.39
C ASN A 215 10.28 11.53 4.62
N LYS A 216 9.48 11.81 5.66
CA LYS A 216 9.90 12.32 6.97
C LYS A 216 9.64 11.26 8.04
N GLU A 217 10.12 10.03 7.80
CA GLU A 217 9.76 8.86 8.61
C GLU A 217 10.05 9.02 10.10
N ILE A 218 11.14 9.70 10.46
CA ILE A 218 11.51 9.97 11.85
C ILE A 218 10.60 11.03 12.45
N ASP A 219 10.45 12.17 11.76
CA ASP A 219 9.69 13.31 12.27
C ASP A 219 8.21 12.93 12.44
N ASP A 220 7.62 12.27 11.44
CA ASP A 220 6.23 11.82 11.47
C ASP A 220 6.01 10.71 12.52
N SER A 221 7.02 9.86 12.76
CA SER A 221 6.95 8.84 13.83
C SER A 221 6.93 9.47 15.22
N LEU A 222 7.80 10.45 15.48
CA LEU A 222 7.85 11.17 16.75
C LEU A 222 6.56 11.96 16.98
N ALA A 223 6.12 12.71 15.97
CA ALA A 223 4.89 13.49 16.04
C ALA A 223 3.66 12.60 16.30
N CYS A 224 3.59 11.41 15.69
CA CYS A 224 2.53 10.46 15.99
C CYS A 224 2.62 9.87 17.40
N ALA A 225 3.84 9.55 17.87
CA ALA A 225 4.05 8.98 19.21
C ALA A 225 3.65 9.97 20.31
N GLU A 226 3.88 11.27 20.10
CA GLU A 226 3.42 12.33 20.99
C GLU A 226 1.91 12.56 20.90
N ALA A 227 1.35 12.55 19.69
CA ALA A 227 -0.05 12.91 19.46
C ALA A 227 -1.05 11.79 19.81
N ILE A 228 -0.64 10.53 19.83
CA ILE A 228 -1.54 9.37 19.91
C ILE A 228 -1.19 8.51 21.14
N LYS A 229 -1.96 8.68 22.21
CA LYS A 229 -1.74 8.05 23.53
C LYS A 229 -1.47 6.53 23.45
N ASN A 230 -2.20 5.81 22.59
CA ASN A 230 -2.11 4.35 22.45
C ASN A 230 -1.55 3.95 21.07
N LEU A 231 -0.55 4.67 20.55
CA LEU A 231 0.13 4.28 19.33
C LEU A 231 0.80 2.92 19.52
N TRP A 232 0.41 1.93 18.73
CA TRP A 232 1.02 0.59 18.79
C TRP A 232 2.34 0.55 18.04
N GLY A 233 2.41 1.26 16.91
CA GLY A 233 3.59 1.25 16.06
C GLY A 233 3.51 2.21 14.88
N VAL A 234 4.54 2.14 14.05
CA VAL A 234 4.63 2.85 12.77
C VAL A 234 4.87 1.84 11.64
N ARG A 235 4.31 2.10 10.47
CA ARG A 235 4.57 1.37 9.22
C ARG A 235 5.42 2.26 8.32
N VAL A 236 6.52 1.69 7.82
CA VAL A 236 7.44 2.38 6.90
C VAL A 236 7.34 1.71 5.53
N ASP A 237 6.90 2.46 4.52
CA ASP A 237 6.71 1.99 3.12
C ASP A 237 7.53 2.77 2.08
N THR A 238 8.61 3.44 2.50
CA THR A 238 9.39 4.35 1.66
C THR A 238 9.66 3.77 0.27
N ALA A 239 9.30 4.54 -0.75
CA ALA A 239 9.44 4.14 -2.15
C ALA A 239 10.93 3.86 -2.48
N GLY A 240 11.20 2.76 -3.19
CA GLY A 240 12.54 2.27 -3.49
C GLY A 240 13.42 3.21 -4.33
N GLU A 241 12.81 4.21 -4.94
CA GLU A 241 13.45 5.30 -5.67
C GLU A 241 13.88 6.48 -4.78
N ASN A 242 13.30 6.63 -3.58
CA ASN A 242 13.55 7.77 -2.69
C ASN A 242 14.62 7.43 -1.65
N ILE A 243 15.28 8.46 -1.11
CA ILE A 243 16.13 8.32 0.08
C ILE A 243 15.23 8.44 1.31
N MET A 244 15.32 7.46 2.22
CA MET A 244 14.60 7.48 3.50
C MET A 244 15.23 8.48 4.47
N GLN A 245 14.44 9.13 5.33
CA GLN A 245 15.01 9.99 6.38
C GLN A 245 15.99 9.21 7.27
N GLY A 246 17.07 9.88 7.69
CA GLY A 246 18.11 9.28 8.54
C GLY A 246 19.21 8.53 7.78
N THR A 247 19.20 8.54 6.44
CA THR A 247 20.29 8.01 5.61
C THR A 247 20.58 8.94 4.43
N LYS A 248 21.80 8.84 3.87
CA LYS A 248 22.24 9.63 2.70
C LYS A 248 22.43 8.79 1.43
N PHE A 249 22.49 7.47 1.57
CA PHE A 249 22.97 6.58 0.49
C PHE A 249 22.00 5.45 0.16
N SER A 250 21.12 5.08 1.09
CA SER A 250 20.22 3.95 0.91
C SER A 250 18.85 4.43 0.45
N ARG A 251 18.33 3.79 -0.60
CA ARG A 251 16.99 4.07 -1.13
C ARG A 251 15.93 3.12 -0.58
N GLY A 252 14.70 3.61 -0.48
CA GLY A 252 13.56 2.93 0.11
C GLY A 252 13.76 2.54 1.58
N VAL A 253 12.92 1.64 2.05
CA VAL A 253 13.03 1.07 3.40
C VAL A 253 14.35 0.32 3.53
N SER A 254 15.26 0.87 4.34
CA SER A 254 16.65 0.43 4.41
C SER A 254 17.11 0.21 5.85
N VAL A 255 18.12 -0.63 6.05
CA VAL A 255 18.69 -0.90 7.38
C VAL A 255 19.19 0.38 8.04
N SER A 256 19.89 1.24 7.28
CA SER A 256 20.44 2.49 7.80
C SER A 256 19.35 3.46 8.26
N GLY A 257 18.33 3.69 7.43
CA GLY A 257 17.20 4.56 7.78
C GLY A 257 16.39 4.02 8.97
N ILE A 258 16.09 2.72 9.02
CA ILE A 258 15.36 2.13 10.15
C ILE A 258 16.21 2.13 11.43
N THR A 259 17.53 1.99 11.32
CA THR A 259 18.44 2.14 12.47
C THR A 259 18.38 3.56 13.03
N ALA A 260 18.38 4.59 12.18
CA ALA A 260 18.24 5.98 12.58
C ALA A 260 16.87 6.23 13.25
N LEU A 261 15.78 5.78 12.60
CA LEU A 261 14.43 5.86 13.16
C LEU A 261 14.34 5.22 14.55
N ARG A 262 14.85 3.99 14.72
CA ARG A 262 14.83 3.29 16.01
C ARG A 262 15.62 4.06 17.07
N LYS A 263 16.78 4.62 16.73
CA LYS A 263 17.59 5.43 17.65
C LYS A 263 16.86 6.69 18.12
N GLU A 264 16.23 7.42 17.20
CA GLU A 264 15.50 8.63 17.54
C GLU A 264 14.25 8.34 18.37
N LEU A 265 13.48 7.28 18.04
CA LEU A 265 12.38 6.82 18.89
C LEU A 265 12.87 6.47 20.30
N ASN A 266 13.97 5.73 20.43
CA ASN A 266 14.53 5.36 21.72
C ASN A 266 14.98 6.60 22.52
N LYS A 267 15.67 7.54 21.87
CA LYS A 267 16.16 8.78 22.46
C LYS A 267 15.02 9.65 22.99
N ALA A 268 13.89 9.69 22.28
CA ALA A 268 12.68 10.40 22.67
C ALA A 268 11.82 9.63 23.71
N GLY A 269 12.26 8.47 24.21
CA GLY A 269 11.52 7.68 25.21
C GLY A 269 10.40 6.81 24.64
N PHE A 270 10.35 6.62 23.31
CA PHE A 270 9.33 5.83 22.60
C PHE A 270 9.85 4.45 22.16
N SER A 271 10.69 3.82 22.97
CA SER A 271 11.31 2.52 22.65
C SER A 271 10.31 1.37 22.49
N GLN A 272 9.14 1.48 23.12
CA GLN A 272 8.02 0.55 23.02
C GLN A 272 7.30 0.56 21.66
N ILE A 273 7.45 1.64 20.87
CA ILE A 273 6.76 1.78 19.58
C ILE A 273 7.30 0.74 18.60
N LYS A 274 6.39 -0.07 18.06
CA LYS A 274 6.73 -1.14 17.12
C LYS A 274 6.98 -0.60 15.72
N ILE A 275 7.83 -1.28 14.95
CA ILE A 275 8.09 -0.91 13.55
C ILE A 275 7.62 -2.04 12.63
N VAL A 276 6.71 -1.72 11.71
CA VAL A 276 6.27 -2.59 10.63
C VAL A 276 6.93 -2.16 9.34
N LEU A 277 7.62 -3.07 8.65
CA LEU A 277 8.27 -2.76 7.39
C LEU A 277 7.44 -3.28 6.21
N SER A 278 7.20 -2.45 5.20
CA SER A 278 6.63 -2.87 3.92
C SER A 278 7.49 -2.38 2.75
N SER A 279 7.03 -2.53 1.50
CA SER A 279 7.80 -2.23 0.28
C SER A 279 9.02 -3.16 0.07
N GLY A 280 8.81 -4.22 -0.71
CA GLY A 280 9.87 -5.10 -1.20
C GLY A 280 10.34 -6.19 -0.23
N PHE A 281 9.61 -6.47 0.86
CA PHE A 281 9.94 -7.53 1.82
C PHE A 281 9.56 -8.94 1.36
N GLY A 282 9.06 -9.10 0.13
CA GLY A 282 9.10 -10.38 -0.58
C GLY A 282 10.52 -10.80 -1.02
N ASN A 283 11.48 -9.87 -0.98
CA ASN A 283 12.88 -10.13 -1.26
C ASN A 283 13.58 -10.73 -0.03
N LYS A 284 14.02 -11.99 -0.17
CA LYS A 284 14.71 -12.75 0.88
C LYS A 284 15.99 -12.04 1.36
N GLN A 285 16.83 -11.58 0.45
CA GLN A 285 18.12 -10.96 0.76
C GLN A 285 17.93 -9.65 1.54
N LYS A 286 16.91 -8.86 1.19
CA LYS A 286 16.54 -7.65 1.92
C LYS A 286 16.17 -8.00 3.36
N LEU A 287 15.33 -9.01 3.56
CA LEU A 287 14.92 -9.44 4.90
C LEU A 287 16.09 -9.99 5.73
N GLU A 288 16.95 -10.82 5.13
CA GLU A 288 18.17 -11.33 5.79
C GLU A 288 19.12 -10.20 6.20
N ALA A 289 19.26 -9.16 5.38
CA ALA A 289 20.08 -7.99 5.71
C ALA A 289 19.58 -7.28 6.98
N PHE A 290 18.25 -7.16 7.16
CA PHE A 290 17.67 -6.61 8.38
C PHE A 290 17.95 -7.48 9.61
N VAL A 291 17.72 -8.80 9.53
CA VAL A 291 17.99 -9.73 10.65
C VAL A 291 19.48 -9.77 11.01
N HIS A 292 20.37 -9.75 10.01
CA HIS A 292 21.81 -9.68 10.23
C HIS A 292 22.23 -8.37 10.90
N ALA A 293 21.65 -7.26 10.48
CA ALA A 293 21.91 -5.95 11.06
C ALA A 293 21.50 -5.89 12.53
N GLU A 294 20.34 -6.44 12.91
CA GLU A 294 19.93 -6.50 14.32
C GLU A 294 20.92 -7.26 15.21
N LYS A 295 21.46 -8.39 14.72
CA LYS A 295 22.49 -9.17 15.43
C LYS A 295 23.77 -8.36 15.62
N LYS A 296 24.22 -7.66 14.58
CA LYS A 296 25.43 -6.82 14.63
C LYS A 296 25.26 -5.60 15.52
N LEU A 297 24.11 -4.93 15.42
CA LEU A 297 23.80 -3.71 16.17
C LEU A 297 23.34 -3.99 17.60
N LYS A 298 23.02 -5.25 17.93
CA LYS A 298 22.38 -5.67 19.18
C LYS A 298 21.13 -4.83 19.49
N MET A 299 20.35 -4.52 18.46
CA MET A 299 19.18 -3.64 18.54
C MET A 299 18.08 -4.17 17.64
N LYS A 300 16.86 -4.29 18.18
CA LYS A 300 15.70 -4.67 17.39
C LYS A 300 15.28 -3.51 16.47
N LEU A 301 15.22 -3.77 15.18
CA LEU A 301 14.88 -2.80 14.14
C LEU A 301 13.42 -2.90 13.72
N PHE A 302 12.80 -4.08 13.79
CA PHE A 302 11.42 -4.25 13.34
C PHE A 302 10.66 -5.38 14.06
N ASP A 303 9.34 -5.28 14.02
CA ASP A 303 8.42 -6.17 14.73
C ASP A 303 7.61 -7.04 13.79
N ALA A 304 7.36 -6.59 12.56
CA ALA A 304 6.56 -7.29 11.56
C ALA A 304 6.92 -6.85 10.15
N VAL A 305 6.51 -7.63 9.15
CA VAL A 305 6.61 -7.23 7.74
C VAL A 305 5.27 -7.34 7.02
N GLY A 306 4.96 -6.36 6.17
CA GLY A 306 3.90 -6.43 5.18
C GLY A 306 4.47 -6.86 3.83
N VAL A 307 3.93 -7.93 3.25
CA VAL A 307 4.42 -8.50 1.98
C VAL A 307 3.29 -8.52 0.95
N GLY A 308 3.51 -7.82 -0.16
CA GLY A 308 2.65 -7.87 -1.35
C GLY A 308 3.10 -8.96 -2.32
N GLU A 309 4.25 -8.75 -2.95
CA GLU A 309 4.77 -9.60 -4.02
C GLU A 309 5.41 -10.89 -3.49
N LEU A 310 4.66 -12.00 -3.53
CA LEU A 310 5.15 -13.35 -3.21
C LEU A 310 5.43 -14.21 -4.44
N PHE A 311 5.09 -13.70 -5.62
CA PHE A 311 5.39 -14.30 -6.92
C PHE A 311 5.75 -13.19 -7.90
N SER A 312 6.44 -13.55 -8.99
CA SER A 312 6.83 -12.59 -10.00
C SER A 312 5.58 -12.01 -10.66
N VAL A 313 5.40 -10.69 -10.56
CA VAL A 313 4.24 -9.99 -11.11
C VAL A 313 4.65 -8.67 -11.71
N ARG A 314 3.96 -8.26 -12.77
CA ARG A 314 3.93 -6.88 -13.25
C ARG A 314 2.91 -6.13 -12.40
N ALA A 315 3.31 -5.72 -11.20
CA ALA A 315 2.43 -5.08 -10.23
C ALA A 315 1.99 -3.69 -10.72
N ALA A 316 0.68 -3.55 -10.94
CA ALA A 316 0.03 -2.25 -11.03
C ALA A 316 -0.03 -1.60 -9.65
N THR A 317 0.06 -0.28 -9.62
CA THR A 317 -0.01 0.57 -8.42
C THR A 317 -0.91 1.75 -8.74
N MET A 318 -1.73 2.18 -7.78
CA MET A 318 -2.54 3.38 -7.87
C MET A 318 -2.05 4.40 -6.84
N ASP A 319 -1.91 5.65 -7.25
CA ASP A 319 -1.61 6.75 -6.35
C ASP A 319 -2.54 7.94 -6.63
N ILE A 320 -3.05 8.58 -5.58
CA ILE A 320 -3.69 9.89 -5.69
C ILE A 320 -2.59 10.93 -5.95
N VAL A 321 -2.80 11.75 -6.97
CA VAL A 321 -1.83 12.74 -7.45
C VAL A 321 -2.39 14.16 -7.54
N GLY A 322 -3.68 14.32 -7.25
CA GLY A 322 -4.30 15.63 -7.06
C GLY A 322 -5.60 15.53 -6.26
N VAL A 323 -5.89 16.57 -5.47
CA VAL A 323 -7.09 16.65 -4.62
C VAL A 323 -7.65 18.07 -4.65
N GLY A 324 -8.98 18.21 -4.67
CA GLY A 324 -9.66 19.50 -4.78
C GLY A 324 -11.14 19.45 -4.37
N ALA A 325 -11.77 20.61 -4.22
CA ALA A 325 -13.20 20.71 -3.92
C ALA A 325 -14.08 20.27 -5.11
N ASN A 326 -13.54 20.44 -6.32
CA ASN A 326 -14.07 19.98 -7.60
C ASN A 326 -12.92 19.68 -8.57
N LEU A 327 -13.21 19.06 -9.72
CA LEU A 327 -12.21 18.65 -10.72
C LEU A 327 -11.40 19.83 -11.30
N ASN A 328 -11.94 21.04 -11.34
CA ASN A 328 -11.24 22.23 -11.86
C ASN A 328 -10.30 22.86 -10.82
N SER A 329 -10.41 22.44 -9.55
CA SER A 329 -9.66 22.98 -8.41
C SER A 329 -8.60 22.02 -7.86
N LEU A 330 -8.30 20.93 -8.59
CA LEU A 330 -7.33 19.93 -8.15
C LEU A 330 -5.95 20.58 -7.96
N LYS A 331 -5.39 20.41 -6.76
CA LYS A 331 -4.00 20.80 -6.45
C LYS A 331 -3.11 19.56 -6.44
N PRO A 332 -1.84 19.65 -6.88
CA PRO A 332 -0.89 18.55 -6.80
C PRO A 332 -0.70 18.11 -5.34
N ILE A 333 -1.18 16.91 -5.03
CA ILE A 333 -1.05 16.27 -3.72
C ILE A 333 -0.80 14.80 -4.00
N ALA A 334 0.39 14.35 -3.62
CA ALA A 334 0.83 12.98 -3.77
C ALA A 334 1.80 12.64 -2.66
N LYS A 335 1.96 11.34 -2.40
CA LYS A 335 3.14 10.83 -1.70
C LYS A 335 4.41 11.18 -2.48
N VAL A 336 5.50 11.48 -1.77
CA VAL A 336 6.82 11.76 -2.38
C VAL A 336 7.26 10.60 -3.29
N GLY A 337 7.67 10.93 -4.53
CA GLY A 337 8.09 9.97 -5.55
C GLY A 337 6.93 9.39 -6.38
N ARG A 338 5.69 9.83 -6.13
CA ARG A 338 4.47 9.42 -6.83
C ARG A 338 3.76 10.58 -7.51
N GLU A 339 4.51 11.58 -7.97
CA GLU A 339 3.97 12.76 -8.62
C GLU A 339 3.20 12.41 -9.91
N TYR A 340 2.27 13.29 -10.29
CA TYR A 340 1.48 13.11 -11.50
C TYR A 340 2.39 12.99 -12.74
N LYS A 341 2.16 11.94 -13.54
CA LYS A 341 2.84 11.73 -14.81
C LYS A 341 1.81 11.78 -15.94
N PRO A 342 1.76 12.88 -16.72
CA PRO A 342 0.82 12.97 -17.84
C PRO A 342 1.14 11.91 -18.89
N ASN A 343 0.10 11.40 -19.54
CA ASN A 343 0.23 10.53 -20.69
C ASN A 343 -0.82 10.92 -21.74
N GLU A 344 -0.34 11.51 -22.83
CA GLU A 344 -1.17 12.01 -23.93
C GLU A 344 -1.83 10.88 -24.75
N ARG A 345 -1.36 9.63 -24.57
CA ARG A 345 -1.90 8.46 -25.26
C ARG A 345 -3.17 7.91 -24.61
N LEU A 346 -3.52 8.37 -23.41
CA LEU A 346 -4.73 7.91 -22.73
C LEU A 346 -5.97 8.37 -23.48
N LYS A 347 -6.86 7.43 -23.76
CA LYS A 347 -8.15 7.69 -24.41
C LYS A 347 -9.22 7.81 -23.34
N LYS A 348 -10.16 8.75 -23.53
CA LYS A 348 -11.35 8.85 -22.68
C LYS A 348 -12.20 7.59 -22.86
N MET A 349 -12.50 6.91 -21.76
CA MET A 349 -13.31 5.70 -21.70
C MET A 349 -14.71 5.97 -21.14
N ARG A 350 -14.82 6.92 -20.21
CA ARG A 350 -16.04 7.39 -19.56
C ARG A 350 -15.95 8.88 -19.27
#